data_AF-A0A956WL29-F1
#
_entry.id   AF-A0A956WL29-F1
#
_cell.length_a   1.000
_cell.length_b   1.000
_cell.length_c   1.000
_cell.angle_alpha   90.00
_cell.angle_beta   90.00
_cell.angle_gamma   90.00
#
_symmetry.space_group_name_H-M   'P 1'
#
loop_
_entity.id
_entity.type
_entity.pdbx_description
1 polymer ?
#
loop_
_entity_poly.entity_id
_entity_poly.type
_entity_poly.pdbx_seq_one_letter_code
_entity_poly.pdbx_strand_id
1 'polypeptide(L)'
;MCLRLLSVLLLALVLLPSLGRSIPVGAQSLAEAPPGITGQAIRSGLFDAQAALLAGNAAQAEAGVDEAQAAAGHLLPLFTADPAIAPAIDEELAAAAAAVKANDAERLAIASGQVWATLMRGAYAETLAAVEAGNAKAAASWLLLRDFRLTTRFDRPNADATVAVRQLADGTATPAQVAATVQADLLDTYQARLEALLNEVASGTPGELSPTQAQAVGLVSGYWPLLAPALEEQQGADAREQADSAFAAWQQAAQSGTVAAFAPLQADATSIVQSFRAAPLSEADKARRSGQLLRYLSLIPMEYGRGVKDGQVLLDLEVQEAIAFLDGARAAFNDLRLPLQQIDPEETAAVDAALARLDQGLLGTSKRTAIADPAAIAADADDAAKRLNAILPKAWLQASGDSDFDIVNQLLDQMVAAAAAGEYQQAESARIEAYAIFETGPEKRLLAFTPDAALKVERLFWEGDGTTPGLYRLLAEQASVKDIRASRAALDSQLEIAQAALKAGTAPQAIIFNAATIVFREGLEAILILASLLASMIGVNRQFKRPLALGALGALVVTAILFVLVQNALLSFGQYSEQIEAVVSILAIGVLLIV
;
A
#
# COMPACT_ATOMS: atom_id res chain seq x y z
N MET A 1 -68.31 34.81 13.23
CA MET A 1 -68.84 34.75 11.85
C MET A 1 -67.72 34.27 10.93
N CYS A 2 -67.22 33.06 11.26
CA CYS A 2 -65.89 32.55 10.93
C CYS A 2 -65.95 31.27 10.08
N LEU A 3 -66.91 31.13 9.16
CA LEU A 3 -67.06 29.89 8.38
C LEU A 3 -67.44 30.11 6.91
N ARG A 4 -67.21 31.32 6.35
CA ARG A 4 -67.53 31.64 4.94
C ARG A 4 -66.39 32.27 4.13
N LEU A 5 -65.20 32.45 4.69
CA LEU A 5 -64.01 32.90 3.94
C LEU A 5 -63.01 31.79 3.58
N LEU A 6 -63.17 30.57 4.13
CA LEU A 6 -62.30 29.44 3.78
C LEU A 6 -62.71 28.69 2.50
N SER A 7 -63.89 28.97 1.95
CA SER A 7 -64.45 28.24 0.81
C SER A 7 -64.16 28.88 -0.56
N VAL A 8 -63.51 30.04 -0.61
CA VAL A 8 -63.17 30.74 -1.86
C VAL A 8 -61.70 30.56 -2.25
N LEU A 9 -60.82 30.19 -1.31
CA LEU A 9 -59.41 29.92 -1.62
C LEU A 9 -59.15 28.46 -2.07
N LEU A 10 -60.05 27.51 -1.77
CA LEU A 10 -59.89 26.11 -2.15
C LEU A 10 -60.41 25.77 -3.57
N LEU A 11 -61.05 26.72 -4.25
CA LEU A 11 -61.59 26.53 -5.60
C LEU A 11 -60.68 27.11 -6.72
N ALA A 12 -59.52 27.67 -6.37
CA ALA A 12 -58.55 28.23 -7.31
C ALA A 12 -57.41 27.26 -7.66
N LEU A 13 -57.41 26.02 -7.13
CA LEU A 13 -56.34 25.04 -7.36
C LEU A 13 -56.73 23.84 -8.23
N VAL A 14 -57.89 23.86 -8.90
CA VAL A 14 -58.40 22.67 -9.63
C VAL A 14 -58.62 22.90 -11.14
N LEU A 15 -58.44 24.10 -11.70
CA LEU A 15 -58.68 24.31 -13.13
C LEU A 15 -57.63 25.21 -13.78
N LEU A 16 -56.53 24.61 -14.23
CA LEU A 16 -55.75 25.06 -15.38
C LEU A 16 -55.18 23.82 -16.10
N PRO A 17 -55.73 23.43 -17.26
CA PRO A 17 -55.21 22.32 -18.04
C PRO A 17 -53.86 22.72 -18.65
N SER A 18 -52.87 21.86 -18.42
CA SER A 18 -51.57 21.87 -19.09
C SER A 18 -51.76 21.73 -20.61
N LEU A 19 -51.42 22.80 -21.34
CA LEU A 19 -51.12 22.72 -22.76
C LEU A 19 -49.90 21.82 -22.93
N GLY A 20 -50.16 20.53 -23.18
CA GLY A 20 -49.17 19.56 -23.59
C GLY A 20 -48.57 19.95 -24.94
N ARG A 21 -47.41 20.59 -24.92
CA ARG A 21 -46.46 20.46 -26.03
C ARG A 21 -45.86 19.07 -25.91
N SER A 22 -46.31 18.17 -26.78
CA SER A 22 -45.63 16.93 -27.10
C SER A 22 -44.24 17.26 -27.65
N ILE A 23 -43.25 17.30 -26.76
CA ILE A 23 -41.86 17.13 -27.16
C ILE A 23 -41.80 15.67 -27.64
N PRO A 24 -41.40 15.39 -28.89
CA PRO A 24 -41.14 14.02 -29.28
C PRO A 24 -40.00 13.54 -28.39
N VAL A 25 -40.30 12.60 -27.49
CA VAL A 25 -39.29 11.77 -26.87
C VAL A 25 -38.72 10.96 -28.03
N GLY A 26 -37.73 11.54 -28.72
CA GLY A 26 -36.78 10.75 -29.46
C GLY A 26 -36.25 9.75 -28.44
N ALA A 27 -36.45 8.47 -28.70
CA ALA A 27 -35.77 7.40 -28.03
C ALA A 27 -34.27 7.68 -28.19
N GLN A 28 -33.69 8.38 -27.21
CA GLN A 28 -32.28 8.23 -26.95
C GLN A 28 -32.14 6.74 -26.65
N SER A 29 -31.39 6.03 -27.49
CA SER A 29 -30.88 4.72 -27.11
C SER A 29 -30.32 4.90 -25.70
N LEU A 30 -30.88 4.20 -24.71
CA LEU A 30 -30.23 4.08 -23.41
C LEU A 30 -28.80 3.64 -23.74
N ALA A 31 -27.83 4.52 -23.49
CA ALA A 31 -26.44 4.20 -23.74
C ALA A 31 -26.18 2.89 -22.98
N GLU A 32 -25.71 1.88 -23.69
CA GLU A 32 -25.44 0.56 -23.14
C GLU A 32 -24.53 0.75 -21.91
N ALA A 33 -24.91 0.15 -20.78
CA ALA A 33 -24.20 0.36 -19.53
C ALA A 33 -22.74 -0.08 -19.69
N PRO A 34 -21.76 0.67 -19.14
CA PRO A 34 -20.36 0.26 -19.19
C PRO A 34 -20.19 -1.16 -18.61
N PRO A 35 -19.29 -1.99 -19.15
CA PRO A 35 -19.06 -3.36 -18.68
C PRO A 35 -18.85 -3.48 -17.17
N GLY A 36 -18.18 -2.51 -16.54
CA GLY A 36 -18.00 -2.49 -15.08
C GLY A 36 -19.31 -2.44 -14.29
N ILE A 37 -20.32 -1.71 -14.77
CA ILE A 37 -21.64 -1.63 -14.12
C ILE A 37 -22.38 -2.96 -14.27
N THR A 38 -22.38 -3.52 -15.47
CA THR A 38 -23.05 -4.80 -15.74
C THR A 38 -22.38 -5.97 -15.00
N GLY A 39 -21.05 -6.01 -14.96
CA GLY A 39 -20.30 -7.00 -14.17
C GLY A 39 -20.58 -6.90 -12.67
N GLN A 40 -20.73 -5.67 -12.13
CA GLN A 40 -21.13 -5.49 -10.74
C GLN A 40 -22.56 -5.99 -10.47
N ALA A 41 -23.49 -5.83 -11.41
CA ALA A 41 -24.83 -6.38 -11.29
C ALA A 41 -24.83 -7.92 -11.21
N ILE A 42 -24.00 -8.60 -12.02
CA ILE A 42 -23.81 -10.06 -11.94
C ILE A 42 -23.31 -10.45 -10.53
N ARG A 43 -22.29 -9.75 -10.03
CA ARG A 43 -21.72 -9.99 -8.69
C ARG A 43 -22.75 -9.77 -7.58
N SER A 44 -23.55 -8.71 -7.68
CA SER A 44 -24.62 -8.40 -6.73
C SER A 44 -25.70 -9.48 -6.70
N GLY A 45 -26.19 -9.94 -7.85
CA GLY A 45 -27.20 -11.00 -7.92
C GLY A 45 -26.71 -12.31 -7.30
N LEU A 46 -25.46 -12.69 -7.55
CA LEU A 46 -24.85 -13.88 -6.93
C LEU A 46 -24.62 -13.72 -5.42
N PHE A 47 -24.27 -12.53 -4.96
CA PHE A 47 -24.16 -12.22 -3.52
C PHE A 47 -25.53 -12.32 -2.83
N ASP A 48 -26.57 -11.74 -3.43
CA ASP A 48 -27.93 -11.82 -2.91
C ASP A 48 -28.43 -13.27 -2.89
N ALA A 49 -28.07 -14.06 -3.90
CA ALA A 49 -28.37 -15.49 -3.95
C ALA A 49 -27.72 -16.25 -2.77
N GLN A 50 -26.44 -16.01 -2.50
CA GLN A 50 -25.73 -16.61 -1.37
C GLN A 50 -26.35 -16.22 -0.03
N ALA A 51 -26.62 -14.92 0.17
CA ALA A 51 -27.21 -14.41 1.41
C ALA A 51 -28.61 -15.01 1.66
N ALA A 52 -29.44 -15.09 0.61
CA ALA A 52 -30.77 -15.69 0.69
C ALA A 52 -30.73 -17.19 0.98
N LEU A 53 -29.79 -17.93 0.35
CA LEU A 53 -29.65 -19.37 0.58
C LEU A 53 -29.21 -19.67 2.02
N LEU A 54 -28.26 -18.90 2.56
CA LEU A 54 -27.84 -18.99 3.96
C LEU A 54 -28.97 -18.65 4.93
N ALA A 55 -29.88 -17.75 4.55
CA ALA A 55 -31.08 -17.41 5.31
C ALA A 55 -32.22 -18.45 5.15
N GLY A 56 -32.04 -19.51 4.35
CA GLY A 56 -33.06 -20.53 4.09
C GLY A 56 -34.18 -20.08 3.14
N ASN A 57 -33.97 -19.00 2.38
CA ASN A 57 -34.94 -18.48 1.42
C ASN A 57 -34.58 -18.88 -0.02
N ALA A 58 -34.90 -20.12 -0.39
CA ALA A 58 -34.58 -20.68 -1.71
C ALA A 58 -35.18 -19.86 -2.87
N ALA A 59 -36.40 -19.32 -2.74
CA ALA A 59 -37.04 -18.55 -3.80
C ALA A 59 -36.30 -17.22 -4.08
N GLN A 60 -35.83 -16.54 -3.03
CA GLN A 60 -35.01 -15.35 -3.19
C GLN A 60 -33.60 -15.68 -3.69
N ALA A 61 -33.07 -16.86 -3.32
CA ALA A 61 -31.80 -17.33 -3.84
C ALA A 61 -31.87 -17.60 -5.36
N GLU A 62 -32.95 -18.23 -5.84
CA GLU A 62 -33.22 -18.42 -7.27
C GLU A 62 -33.34 -17.08 -7.99
N ALA A 63 -34.07 -16.12 -7.42
CA ALA A 63 -34.21 -14.77 -8.01
C ALA A 63 -32.87 -14.05 -8.18
N GLY A 64 -31.95 -14.14 -7.19
CA GLY A 64 -30.62 -13.56 -7.30
C GLY A 64 -29.78 -14.17 -8.43
N VAL A 65 -29.88 -15.49 -8.65
CA VAL A 65 -29.21 -16.15 -9.79
C VAL A 65 -29.84 -15.73 -11.12
N ASP A 66 -31.17 -15.62 -11.20
CA ASP A 66 -31.87 -15.16 -12.40
C ASP A 66 -31.48 -13.72 -12.77
N GLU A 67 -31.34 -12.83 -11.77
CA GLU A 67 -30.84 -11.46 -11.97
C GLU A 67 -29.41 -11.45 -12.51
N ALA A 68 -28.53 -12.30 -11.97
CA ALA A 68 -27.16 -12.46 -12.46
C ALA A 68 -27.13 -12.97 -13.91
N GLN A 69 -27.97 -13.95 -14.26
CA GLN A 69 -28.10 -14.47 -15.62
C GLN A 69 -28.64 -13.41 -16.61
N ALA A 70 -29.62 -12.62 -16.19
CA ALA A 70 -30.15 -11.52 -17.00
C ALA A 70 -29.08 -10.46 -17.28
N ALA A 71 -28.30 -10.06 -16.27
CA ALA A 71 -27.18 -9.14 -16.43
C ALA A 71 -26.09 -9.72 -17.35
N ALA A 72 -25.76 -11.01 -17.19
CA ALA A 72 -24.81 -11.71 -18.06
C ALA A 72 -25.26 -11.70 -19.52
N GLY A 73 -26.55 -11.91 -19.81
CA GLY A 73 -27.09 -11.88 -21.17
C GLY A 73 -26.83 -10.57 -21.94
N HIS A 74 -26.63 -9.46 -21.23
CA HIS A 74 -26.22 -8.17 -21.82
C HIS A 74 -24.71 -8.05 -22.01
N LEU A 75 -23.90 -8.64 -21.12
CA LEU A 75 -22.45 -8.49 -21.12
C LEU A 75 -21.74 -9.53 -22.01
N LEU A 76 -22.20 -10.79 -22.01
CA LEU A 76 -21.53 -11.89 -22.69
C LEU A 76 -21.30 -11.66 -24.20
N PRO A 77 -22.25 -11.08 -24.96
CA PRO A 77 -22.03 -10.79 -26.38
C PRO A 77 -20.92 -9.77 -26.65
N LEU A 78 -20.51 -9.00 -25.63
CA LEU A 78 -19.46 -7.99 -25.75
C LEU A 78 -18.04 -8.58 -25.60
N PHE A 79 -17.92 -9.82 -25.10
CA PHE A 79 -16.63 -10.53 -25.07
C PHE A 79 -16.30 -11.12 -26.45
N THR A 80 -15.43 -10.43 -27.18
CA THR A 80 -14.98 -10.75 -28.53
C THR A 80 -13.49 -11.12 -28.59
N ALA A 81 -12.68 -10.66 -27.64
CA ALA A 81 -11.24 -10.88 -27.60
C ALA A 81 -10.86 -12.33 -27.23
N ASP A 82 -11.66 -12.98 -26.37
CA ASP A 82 -11.50 -14.39 -26.01
C ASP A 82 -12.85 -15.13 -26.11
N PRO A 83 -13.05 -16.00 -27.11
CA PRO A 83 -14.31 -16.68 -27.34
C PRO A 83 -14.64 -17.75 -26.27
N ALA A 84 -13.68 -18.11 -25.40
CA ALA A 84 -13.92 -19.07 -24.33
C ALA A 84 -14.62 -18.44 -23.11
N ILE A 85 -14.64 -17.11 -22.99
CA ILE A 85 -15.19 -16.40 -21.82
C ILE A 85 -16.70 -16.59 -21.69
N ALA A 86 -17.46 -16.32 -22.75
CA ALA A 86 -18.91 -16.38 -22.67
C ALA A 86 -19.45 -17.79 -22.36
N PRO A 87 -19.00 -18.87 -23.03
CA PRO A 87 -19.41 -20.23 -22.67
C PRO A 87 -19.04 -20.63 -21.23
N ALA A 88 -17.87 -20.20 -20.74
CA ALA A 88 -17.46 -20.50 -19.37
C ALA A 88 -18.38 -19.84 -18.33
N ILE A 89 -18.72 -18.56 -18.51
CA ILE A 89 -19.63 -17.85 -17.59
C ILE A 89 -21.03 -18.48 -17.61
N ASP A 90 -21.54 -18.88 -18.79
CA ASP A 90 -22.82 -19.58 -18.90
C ASP A 90 -22.82 -20.91 -18.11
N GLU A 91 -21.74 -21.69 -18.20
CA GLU A 91 -21.58 -22.94 -17.45
C GLU A 91 -21.50 -22.69 -15.94
N GLU A 92 -20.73 -21.69 -15.51
CA GLU A 92 -20.56 -21.32 -14.10
C GLU A 92 -21.87 -20.78 -13.48
N LEU A 93 -22.65 -19.99 -14.23
CA LEU A 93 -23.99 -19.53 -13.81
C LEU A 93 -25.00 -20.67 -13.75
N ALA A 94 -24.90 -21.66 -14.64
CA ALA A 94 -25.70 -22.88 -14.55
C ALA A 94 -25.34 -23.71 -13.32
N ALA A 95 -24.05 -23.78 -12.96
CA ALA A 95 -23.59 -24.42 -11.73
C ALA A 95 -24.11 -23.70 -10.47
N ALA A 96 -24.11 -22.36 -10.46
CA ALA A 96 -24.70 -21.56 -9.39
C ALA A 96 -26.21 -21.86 -9.22
N ALA A 97 -26.97 -21.91 -10.34
CA ALA A 97 -28.39 -22.26 -10.31
C ALA A 97 -28.64 -23.69 -9.80
N ALA A 98 -27.78 -24.65 -10.16
CA ALA A 98 -27.86 -26.02 -9.66
C ALA A 98 -27.56 -26.11 -8.15
N ALA A 99 -26.61 -25.32 -7.67
CA ALA A 99 -26.26 -25.26 -6.24
C ALA A 99 -27.41 -24.70 -5.39
N VAL A 100 -28.10 -23.65 -5.86
CA VAL A 100 -29.31 -23.13 -5.19
C VAL A 100 -30.38 -24.21 -5.09
N LYS A 101 -30.67 -24.93 -6.18
CA LYS A 101 -31.66 -26.02 -6.19
C LYS A 101 -31.29 -27.18 -5.25
N ALA A 102 -30.00 -27.43 -5.09
CA ALA A 102 -29.47 -28.44 -4.18
C ALA A 102 -29.40 -27.97 -2.72
N ASN A 103 -29.71 -26.70 -2.43
CA ASN A 103 -29.49 -26.06 -1.14
C ASN A 103 -28.03 -26.17 -0.66
N ASP A 104 -27.10 -25.98 -1.58
CA ASP A 104 -25.66 -26.17 -1.41
C ASP A 104 -24.94 -24.82 -1.43
N ALA A 105 -24.83 -24.18 -0.26
CA ALA A 105 -24.24 -22.86 -0.13
C ALA A 105 -22.74 -22.83 -0.46
N GLU A 106 -22.02 -23.92 -0.21
CA GLU A 106 -20.60 -24.05 -0.51
C GLU A 106 -20.37 -24.06 -2.02
N ARG A 107 -21.10 -24.89 -2.77
CA ARG A 107 -21.01 -24.92 -4.24
C ARG A 107 -21.46 -23.61 -4.88
N LEU A 108 -22.48 -22.95 -4.34
CA LEU A 108 -22.90 -21.64 -4.82
C LEU A 108 -21.79 -20.60 -4.65
N ALA A 109 -21.09 -20.61 -3.52
CA ALA A 109 -19.97 -19.71 -3.26
C ALA A 109 -18.81 -19.95 -4.23
N ILE A 110 -18.45 -21.22 -4.48
CA ILE A 110 -17.42 -21.60 -5.45
C ILE A 110 -17.80 -21.11 -6.85
N ALA A 111 -19.00 -21.43 -7.34
CA ALA A 111 -19.46 -21.00 -8.66
C ALA A 111 -19.43 -19.46 -8.80
N SER A 112 -19.80 -18.75 -7.74
CA SER A 112 -19.75 -17.28 -7.75
C SER A 112 -18.34 -16.72 -7.83
N GLY A 113 -17.37 -17.37 -7.18
CA GLY A 113 -15.96 -17.03 -7.31
C GLY A 113 -15.42 -17.27 -8.73
N GLN A 114 -15.85 -18.37 -9.37
CA GLN A 114 -15.48 -18.69 -10.75
C GLN A 114 -16.01 -17.63 -11.73
N VAL A 115 -17.31 -17.31 -11.66
CA VAL A 115 -17.93 -16.25 -12.50
C VAL A 115 -17.14 -14.95 -12.40
N TRP A 116 -16.81 -14.51 -11.19
CA TRP A 116 -16.08 -13.26 -11.00
C TRP A 116 -14.68 -13.29 -11.62
N ALA A 117 -13.92 -14.36 -11.39
CA ALA A 117 -12.57 -14.49 -11.94
C ALA A 117 -12.58 -14.63 -13.48
N THR A 118 -13.55 -15.34 -14.05
CA THR A 118 -13.73 -15.45 -15.50
C THR A 118 -14.11 -14.09 -16.12
N LEU A 119 -14.94 -13.28 -15.45
CA LEU A 119 -15.21 -11.89 -15.85
C LEU A 119 -13.94 -11.04 -15.87
N MET A 120 -13.06 -11.16 -14.86
CA MET A 120 -11.78 -10.44 -14.83
C MET A 120 -10.86 -10.82 -16.00
N ARG A 121 -10.82 -12.11 -16.35
CA ARG A 121 -10.06 -12.61 -17.51
C ARG A 121 -10.58 -12.05 -18.82
N GLY A 122 -11.91 -12.04 -19.00
CA GLY A 122 -12.53 -11.42 -20.18
C GLY A 122 -12.24 -9.93 -20.28
N ALA A 123 -12.43 -9.19 -19.18
CA ALA A 123 -12.18 -7.75 -19.15
C ALA A 123 -10.71 -7.39 -19.40
N TYR A 124 -9.77 -8.21 -18.90
CA TYR A 124 -8.35 -8.09 -19.19
C TYR A 124 -8.08 -8.23 -20.70
N ALA A 125 -8.60 -9.28 -21.34
CA ALA A 125 -8.43 -9.50 -22.77
C ALA A 125 -9.04 -8.37 -23.62
N GLU A 126 -10.24 -7.91 -23.27
CA GLU A 126 -10.91 -6.79 -23.95
C GLU A 126 -10.18 -5.46 -23.77
N THR A 127 -9.64 -5.21 -22.58
CA THR A 127 -8.85 -4.00 -22.32
C THR A 127 -7.60 -3.98 -23.21
N LEU A 128 -6.89 -5.09 -23.31
CA LEU A 128 -5.69 -5.20 -24.17
C LEU A 128 -6.04 -5.06 -25.65
N ALA A 129 -7.06 -5.76 -26.13
CA ALA A 129 -7.51 -5.65 -27.51
C ALA A 129 -7.89 -4.21 -27.87
N ALA A 130 -8.56 -3.50 -26.95
CA ALA A 130 -8.91 -2.09 -27.14
C ALA A 130 -7.67 -1.17 -27.14
N VAL A 131 -6.69 -1.42 -26.27
CA VAL A 131 -5.42 -0.68 -26.24
C VAL A 131 -4.64 -0.88 -27.55
N GLU A 132 -4.51 -2.12 -28.01
CA GLU A 132 -3.83 -2.48 -29.26
C GLU A 132 -4.49 -1.83 -30.49
N ALA A 133 -5.82 -1.71 -30.47
CA ALA A 133 -6.59 -1.00 -31.48
C ALA A 133 -6.51 0.54 -31.36
N GLY A 134 -5.81 1.08 -30.35
CA GLY A 134 -5.72 2.51 -30.08
C GLY A 134 -7.02 3.14 -29.55
N ASN A 135 -7.98 2.31 -29.11
CA ASN A 135 -9.28 2.76 -28.62
C ASN A 135 -9.27 2.97 -27.10
N ALA A 136 -8.70 4.10 -26.67
CA ALA A 136 -8.59 4.44 -25.26
C ALA A 136 -9.94 4.52 -24.52
N LYS A 137 -11.03 4.89 -25.22
CA LYS A 137 -12.37 4.93 -24.62
C LYS A 137 -12.89 3.54 -24.28
N ALA A 138 -12.75 2.59 -25.21
CA ALA A 138 -13.14 1.20 -24.95
C ALA A 138 -12.26 0.57 -23.88
N ALA A 139 -10.94 0.80 -23.94
CA ALA A 139 -9.99 0.33 -22.92
C ALA A 139 -10.37 0.85 -21.53
N ALA A 140 -10.66 2.15 -21.39
CA ALA A 140 -11.07 2.74 -20.12
C ALA A 140 -12.39 2.14 -19.60
N SER A 141 -13.33 1.80 -20.51
CA SER A 141 -14.62 1.23 -20.16
C SER A 141 -14.51 -0.21 -19.65
N TRP A 142 -13.64 -1.03 -20.26
CA TRP A 142 -13.38 -2.41 -19.83
C TRP A 142 -12.51 -2.46 -18.58
N LEU A 143 -11.57 -1.53 -18.42
CA LEU A 143 -10.71 -1.44 -17.25
C LEU A 143 -11.49 -1.15 -15.95
N LEU A 144 -12.74 -0.68 -16.03
CA LEU A 144 -13.63 -0.58 -14.87
C LEU A 144 -14.00 -1.94 -14.27
N LEU A 145 -13.99 -3.00 -15.09
CA LEU A 145 -14.22 -4.37 -14.67
C LEU A 145 -12.86 -5.04 -14.37
N ARG A 146 -12.24 -4.64 -13.27
CA ARG A 146 -10.99 -5.22 -12.79
C ARG A 146 -11.04 -5.42 -11.29
N ASP A 147 -10.20 -6.31 -10.81
CA ASP A 147 -9.90 -6.38 -9.40
C ASP A 147 -8.65 -5.55 -9.08
N PHE A 148 -8.56 -5.16 -7.82
CA PHE A 148 -7.42 -4.43 -7.29
C PHE A 148 -6.65 -5.31 -6.33
N ARG A 149 -5.34 -5.05 -6.21
CA ARG A 149 -4.50 -5.66 -5.18
C ARG A 149 -5.11 -5.34 -3.82
N LEU A 150 -5.12 -6.32 -2.91
CA LEU A 150 -5.61 -6.10 -1.56
C LEU A 150 -4.78 -4.99 -0.92
N THR A 151 -5.45 -3.91 -0.57
CA THR A 151 -4.84 -2.77 0.09
C THR A 151 -4.65 -3.11 1.56
N THR A 152 -3.43 -3.03 2.05
CA THR A 152 -3.21 -2.95 3.50
C THR A 152 -3.61 -1.55 3.96
N ARG A 153 -3.61 -1.29 5.27
CA ARG A 153 -3.82 0.07 5.79
C ARG A 153 -2.77 1.07 5.23
N PHE A 154 -1.67 0.56 4.68
CA PHE A 154 -0.51 1.33 4.25
C PHE A 154 -0.20 1.23 2.75
N ASP A 155 -0.83 0.29 2.02
CA ASP A 155 -0.63 0.11 0.57
C ASP A 155 -1.93 0.36 -0.20
N ARG A 156 -1.86 1.13 -1.29
CA ARG A 156 -3.01 1.45 -2.14
C ARG A 156 -3.10 0.63 -3.43
N PRO A 157 -4.28 0.64 -4.10
CA PRO A 157 -4.45 0.02 -5.39
C PRO A 157 -3.54 0.69 -6.41
N ASN A 158 -2.87 -0.11 -7.23
CA ASN A 158 -2.10 0.44 -8.33
C ASN A 158 -3.04 1.08 -9.38
N ALA A 159 -2.60 2.20 -9.97
CA ALA A 159 -3.37 2.97 -10.94
C ALA A 159 -2.65 3.08 -12.30
N ASP A 160 -1.53 2.38 -12.47
CA ASP A 160 -0.66 2.47 -13.64
C ASP A 160 -1.42 2.19 -14.95
N ALA A 161 -2.29 1.17 -14.99
CA ALA A 161 -3.13 0.89 -16.15
C ALA A 161 -4.08 2.05 -16.49
N THR A 162 -4.65 2.71 -15.48
CA THR A 162 -5.57 3.84 -15.68
C THR A 162 -4.82 5.05 -16.21
N VAL A 163 -3.64 5.33 -15.67
CA VAL A 163 -2.77 6.41 -16.16
C VAL A 163 -2.33 6.13 -17.59
N ALA A 164 -1.90 4.90 -17.89
CA ALA A 164 -1.46 4.51 -19.22
C ALA A 164 -2.58 4.61 -20.28
N VAL A 165 -3.80 4.17 -19.95
CA VAL A 165 -4.96 4.33 -20.85
C VAL A 165 -5.30 5.81 -21.08
N ARG A 166 -5.10 6.68 -20.08
CA ARG A 166 -5.24 8.13 -20.26
C ARG A 166 -4.14 8.69 -21.18
N GLN A 167 -2.90 8.27 -21.00
CA GLN A 167 -1.79 8.63 -21.89
C GLN A 167 -2.03 8.17 -23.34
N LEU A 168 -2.72 7.04 -23.54
CA LEU A 168 -3.18 6.62 -24.87
C LEU A 168 -4.18 7.62 -25.45
N ALA A 169 -5.17 8.06 -24.66
CA ALA A 169 -6.17 9.04 -25.08
C ALA A 169 -5.54 10.41 -25.42
N ASP A 170 -4.53 10.81 -24.66
CA ASP A 170 -3.80 12.07 -24.85
C ASP A 170 -2.73 11.99 -25.95
N GLY A 171 -2.47 10.80 -26.50
CA GLY A 171 -1.45 10.56 -27.53
C GLY A 171 -0.01 10.68 -27.03
N THR A 172 0.22 10.60 -25.71
CA THR A 172 1.54 10.73 -25.09
C THR A 172 2.25 9.39 -24.90
N ALA A 173 1.57 8.27 -25.12
CA ALA A 173 2.12 6.92 -25.11
C ALA A 173 1.60 6.11 -26.31
N THR A 174 2.42 5.19 -26.81
CA THR A 174 2.04 4.29 -27.91
C THR A 174 1.18 3.13 -27.41
N PRO A 175 0.32 2.51 -28.25
CA PRO A 175 -0.43 1.31 -27.91
C PRO A 175 0.41 0.19 -27.25
N ALA A 176 1.62 -0.06 -27.78
CA ALA A 176 2.52 -1.09 -27.25
C ALA A 176 3.03 -0.76 -25.83
N GLN A 177 3.37 0.51 -25.57
CA GLN A 177 3.79 0.95 -24.22
C GLN A 177 2.63 0.82 -23.23
N VAL A 178 1.43 1.23 -23.64
CA VAL A 178 0.23 1.17 -22.80
C VAL A 178 -0.16 -0.28 -22.52
N ALA A 179 -0.09 -1.16 -23.52
CA ALA A 179 -0.37 -2.58 -23.34
C ALA A 179 0.59 -3.20 -22.32
N ALA A 180 1.89 -2.92 -22.42
CA ALA A 180 2.88 -3.40 -21.46
C ALA A 180 2.60 -2.91 -20.03
N THR A 181 2.22 -1.64 -19.85
CA THR A 181 1.85 -1.11 -18.53
C THR A 181 0.56 -1.71 -17.99
N VAL A 182 -0.46 -1.88 -18.83
CA VAL A 182 -1.73 -2.53 -18.44
C VAL A 182 -1.49 -3.99 -18.04
N GLN A 183 -0.69 -4.73 -18.80
CA GLN A 183 -0.30 -6.10 -18.47
C GLN A 183 0.44 -6.14 -17.14
N ALA A 184 1.48 -5.32 -16.97
CA ALA A 184 2.26 -5.30 -15.73
C ALA A 184 1.39 -5.02 -14.50
N ASP A 185 0.49 -4.03 -14.59
CA ASP A 185 -0.39 -3.64 -13.49
C ASP A 185 -1.41 -4.74 -13.13
N LEU A 186 -2.15 -5.24 -14.14
CA LEU A 186 -3.21 -6.20 -13.92
C LEU A 186 -2.66 -7.59 -13.54
N LEU A 187 -1.59 -8.06 -14.18
CA LEU A 187 -0.97 -9.35 -13.85
C LEU A 187 -0.34 -9.35 -12.46
N ASP A 188 0.33 -8.25 -12.04
CA ASP A 188 0.83 -8.08 -10.67
C ASP A 188 -0.32 -8.18 -9.66
N THR A 189 -1.42 -7.47 -9.94
CA THR A 189 -2.63 -7.49 -9.12
C THR A 189 -3.21 -8.89 -8.98
N TYR A 190 -3.45 -9.59 -10.09
CA TYR A 190 -4.05 -10.91 -10.06
C TYR A 190 -3.14 -11.96 -9.43
N GLN A 191 -1.82 -11.85 -9.59
CA GLN A 191 -0.86 -12.74 -8.91
C GLN A 191 -0.89 -12.53 -7.40
N ALA A 192 -0.86 -11.29 -6.93
CA ALA A 192 -0.96 -10.98 -5.50
C ALA A 192 -2.30 -11.46 -4.90
N ARG A 193 -3.40 -11.33 -5.66
CA ARG A 193 -4.70 -11.85 -5.23
C ARG A 193 -4.74 -13.37 -5.17
N LEU A 194 -4.17 -14.06 -6.16
CA LEU A 194 -4.12 -15.53 -6.17
C LEU A 194 -3.39 -16.05 -4.93
N GLU A 195 -2.23 -15.47 -4.58
CA GLU A 195 -1.48 -15.86 -3.39
C GLU A 195 -2.26 -15.59 -2.08
N ALA A 196 -2.91 -14.43 -1.98
CA ALA A 196 -3.75 -14.11 -0.82
C ALA A 196 -4.93 -15.07 -0.66
N LEU A 197 -5.59 -15.45 -1.76
CA LEU A 197 -6.70 -16.39 -1.76
C LEU A 197 -6.26 -17.81 -1.41
N LEU A 198 -5.07 -18.24 -1.87
CA LEU A 198 -4.49 -19.52 -1.43
C LEU A 198 -4.27 -19.54 0.09
N ASN A 199 -3.78 -18.44 0.67
CA ASN A 199 -3.61 -18.32 2.12
C ASN A 199 -4.94 -18.35 2.89
N GLU A 200 -5.98 -17.68 2.36
CA GLU A 200 -7.34 -17.72 2.93
C GLU A 200 -7.87 -19.16 3.01
N VAL A 201 -7.75 -19.93 1.91
CA VAL A 201 -8.21 -21.32 1.84
C VAL A 201 -7.37 -22.25 2.71
N ALA A 202 -6.06 -22.00 2.87
CA ALA A 202 -5.17 -22.84 3.67
C ALA A 202 -5.60 -22.99 5.14
N SER A 203 -6.39 -22.03 5.66
CA SER A 203 -6.94 -22.06 7.02
C SER A 203 -8.26 -22.85 7.16
N GLY A 204 -8.85 -23.28 6.05
CA GLY A 204 -10.14 -23.96 5.99
C GLY A 204 -10.04 -25.49 6.13
N THR A 205 -11.17 -26.11 6.47
CA THR A 205 -11.33 -27.56 6.45
C THR A 205 -12.08 -27.95 5.16
N PRO A 206 -11.50 -28.80 4.30
CA PRO A 206 -12.18 -29.27 3.09
C PRO A 206 -13.55 -29.91 3.40
N GLY A 207 -14.57 -29.54 2.61
CA GLY A 207 -15.97 -29.97 2.80
C GLY A 207 -16.70 -29.34 4.00
N GLU A 208 -16.04 -28.44 4.74
CA GLU A 208 -16.62 -27.62 5.80
C GLU A 208 -16.16 -26.15 5.64
N LEU A 209 -15.99 -25.71 4.40
CA LEU A 209 -15.47 -24.37 4.10
C LEU A 209 -16.50 -23.30 4.48
N SER A 210 -16.02 -22.19 5.04
CA SER A 210 -16.88 -21.01 5.18
C SER A 210 -17.29 -20.47 3.80
N PRO A 211 -18.39 -19.71 3.67
CA PRO A 211 -18.77 -19.11 2.39
C PRO A 211 -17.64 -18.29 1.74
N THR A 212 -16.85 -17.58 2.54
CA THR A 212 -15.69 -16.81 2.08
C THR A 212 -14.58 -17.71 1.54
N GLN A 213 -14.26 -18.81 2.25
CA GLN A 213 -13.24 -19.77 1.80
C GLN A 213 -13.68 -20.53 0.56
N ALA A 214 -14.95 -20.93 0.49
CA ALA A 214 -15.53 -21.57 -0.69
C ALA A 214 -15.51 -20.64 -1.91
N GLN A 215 -15.85 -19.37 -1.74
CA GLN A 215 -15.69 -18.37 -2.80
C GLN A 215 -14.22 -18.18 -3.21
N ALA A 216 -13.29 -18.20 -2.26
CA ALA A 216 -11.87 -18.12 -2.54
C ALA A 216 -11.37 -19.30 -3.38
N VAL A 217 -11.86 -20.53 -3.16
CA VAL A 217 -11.60 -21.69 -4.02
C VAL A 217 -12.00 -21.40 -5.47
N GLY A 218 -13.20 -20.86 -5.68
CA GLY A 218 -13.67 -20.46 -7.00
C GLY A 218 -12.78 -19.41 -7.66
N LEU A 219 -12.42 -18.36 -6.92
CA LEU A 219 -11.55 -17.29 -7.40
C LEU A 219 -10.14 -17.79 -7.78
N VAL A 220 -9.54 -18.67 -6.97
CA VAL A 220 -8.23 -19.27 -7.28
C VAL A 220 -8.29 -20.03 -8.60
N SER A 221 -9.31 -20.87 -8.78
CA SER A 221 -9.46 -21.66 -10.02
C SER A 221 -9.65 -20.80 -11.27
N GLY A 222 -10.35 -19.66 -11.15
CA GLY A 222 -10.56 -18.76 -12.29
C GLY A 222 -9.41 -17.79 -12.55
N TYR A 223 -8.62 -17.42 -11.53
CA TYR A 223 -7.43 -16.56 -11.72
C TYR A 223 -6.23 -17.32 -12.27
N TRP A 224 -6.08 -18.60 -11.97
CA TRP A 224 -4.96 -19.40 -12.44
C TRP A 224 -4.76 -19.31 -13.98
N PRO A 225 -5.78 -19.52 -14.83
CA PRO A 225 -5.65 -19.41 -16.28
C PRO A 225 -5.12 -18.07 -16.80
N LEU A 226 -5.30 -16.98 -16.04
CA LEU A 226 -4.84 -15.64 -16.41
C LEU A 226 -3.32 -15.51 -16.25
N LEU A 227 -2.74 -16.17 -15.24
CA LEU A 227 -1.32 -16.09 -14.90
C LEU A 227 -0.47 -17.19 -15.56
N ALA A 228 -1.12 -18.29 -15.88
CA ALA A 228 -0.47 -19.48 -16.36
C ALA A 228 0.30 -19.32 -17.71
N PRO A 229 -0.05 -18.39 -18.63
CA PRO A 229 0.81 -18.07 -19.78
C PRO A 229 2.19 -17.55 -19.39
N ALA A 230 2.30 -16.80 -18.29
CA ALA A 230 3.59 -16.30 -17.82
C ALA A 230 4.44 -17.42 -17.19
N LEU A 231 3.81 -18.41 -16.55
CA LEU A 231 4.50 -19.64 -16.14
C LEU A 231 5.07 -20.36 -17.36
N GLU A 232 4.26 -20.54 -18.40
CA GLU A 232 4.68 -21.21 -19.63
C GLU A 232 5.84 -20.47 -20.31
N GLU A 233 5.79 -19.14 -20.39
CA GLU A 233 6.88 -18.33 -20.95
C GLU A 233 8.21 -18.52 -20.18
N GLN A 234 8.14 -18.63 -18.85
CA GLN A 234 9.32 -18.68 -17.99
C GLN A 234 9.86 -20.11 -17.76
N GLN A 235 8.98 -21.11 -17.73
CA GLN A 235 9.31 -22.48 -17.32
C GLN A 235 8.92 -23.56 -18.35
N GLY A 236 8.19 -23.20 -19.41
CA GLY A 236 7.82 -24.09 -20.52
C GLY A 236 6.45 -24.76 -20.37
N ALA A 237 5.99 -25.39 -21.46
CA ALA A 237 4.67 -26.02 -21.55
C ALA A 237 4.48 -27.20 -20.59
N ASP A 238 5.52 -28.00 -20.32
CA ASP A 238 5.44 -29.12 -19.39
C ASP A 238 5.17 -28.65 -17.95
N ALA A 239 5.79 -27.54 -17.53
CA ALA A 239 5.55 -26.93 -16.23
C ALA A 239 4.12 -26.39 -16.13
N ARG A 240 3.62 -25.80 -17.22
CA ARG A 240 2.24 -25.34 -17.35
C ARG A 240 1.24 -26.49 -17.20
N GLU A 241 1.43 -27.61 -17.90
CA GLU A 241 0.54 -28.77 -17.83
C GLU A 241 0.49 -29.39 -16.43
N GLN A 242 1.64 -29.46 -15.75
CA GLN A 242 1.73 -29.92 -14.36
C GLN A 242 0.98 -28.98 -13.42
N ALA A 243 1.14 -27.68 -13.60
CA ALA A 243 0.45 -26.68 -12.78
C ALA A 243 -1.07 -26.69 -13.01
N ASP A 244 -1.54 -26.78 -14.26
CA ASP A 244 -2.96 -26.94 -14.58
C ASP A 244 -3.56 -28.17 -13.88
N SER A 245 -2.83 -29.29 -13.91
CA SER A 245 -3.24 -30.53 -13.22
C SER A 245 -3.28 -30.37 -11.70
N ALA A 246 -2.29 -29.67 -11.13
CA ALA A 246 -2.21 -29.41 -9.69
C ALA A 246 -3.38 -28.53 -9.20
N PHE A 247 -3.70 -27.44 -9.91
CA PHE A 247 -4.83 -26.58 -9.56
C PHE A 247 -6.19 -27.28 -9.71
N ALA A 248 -6.35 -28.14 -10.73
CA ALA A 248 -7.57 -28.94 -10.89
C ALA A 248 -7.74 -29.94 -9.72
N ALA A 249 -6.67 -30.65 -9.34
CA ALA A 249 -6.67 -31.57 -8.20
C ALA A 249 -6.92 -30.83 -6.87
N TRP A 250 -6.29 -29.66 -6.70
CA TRP A 250 -6.47 -28.80 -5.53
C TRP A 250 -7.92 -28.35 -5.37
N GLN A 251 -8.56 -27.87 -6.44
CA GLN A 251 -9.96 -27.43 -6.41
C GLN A 251 -10.90 -28.60 -6.05
N GLN A 252 -10.68 -29.78 -6.64
CA GLN A 252 -11.48 -30.97 -6.33
C GLN A 252 -11.30 -31.40 -4.87
N ALA A 253 -10.08 -31.36 -4.35
CA ALA A 253 -9.78 -31.70 -2.97
C ALA A 253 -10.37 -30.68 -1.98
N ALA A 254 -10.46 -29.39 -2.33
CA ALA A 254 -11.09 -28.39 -1.47
C ALA A 254 -12.59 -28.68 -1.26
N GLN A 255 -13.29 -29.18 -2.29
CA GLN A 255 -14.73 -29.44 -2.27
C GLN A 255 -15.13 -30.72 -1.51
N SER A 256 -14.32 -31.77 -1.60
CA SER A 256 -14.71 -33.09 -1.08
C SER A 256 -13.57 -33.95 -0.54
N GLY A 257 -12.37 -33.37 -0.43
CA GLY A 257 -11.17 -34.07 0.05
C GLY A 257 -11.13 -34.19 1.58
N THR A 258 -10.13 -34.91 2.08
CA THR A 258 -9.78 -34.88 3.51
C THR A 258 -8.66 -33.87 3.75
N VAL A 259 -8.52 -33.36 4.98
CA VAL A 259 -7.40 -32.46 5.34
C VAL A 259 -6.04 -33.06 4.97
N ALA A 260 -5.85 -34.36 5.20
CA ALA A 260 -4.60 -35.06 4.87
C ALA A 260 -4.31 -35.13 3.36
N ALA A 261 -5.35 -35.19 2.53
CA ALA A 261 -5.21 -35.17 1.08
C ALA A 261 -5.07 -33.73 0.53
N PHE A 262 -5.67 -32.74 1.19
CA PHE A 262 -5.69 -31.35 0.74
C PHE A 262 -4.38 -30.60 1.05
N ALA A 263 -3.79 -30.82 2.23
CA ALA A 263 -2.58 -30.13 2.66
C ALA A 263 -1.39 -30.20 1.66
N PRO A 264 -1.03 -31.35 1.07
CA PRO A 264 0.05 -31.38 0.07
C PRO A 264 -0.33 -30.61 -1.21
N LEU A 265 -1.57 -30.71 -1.68
CA LEU A 265 -2.04 -29.97 -2.88
C LEU A 265 -2.04 -28.46 -2.64
N GLN A 266 -2.39 -28.01 -1.43
CA GLN A 266 -2.31 -26.61 -1.03
C GLN A 266 -0.86 -26.10 -1.06
N ALA A 267 0.08 -26.91 -0.57
CA ALA A 267 1.50 -26.58 -0.62
C ALA A 267 2.03 -26.54 -2.07
N ASP A 268 1.64 -27.49 -2.91
CA ASP A 268 2.02 -27.54 -4.33
C ASP A 268 1.49 -26.31 -5.10
N ALA A 269 0.21 -25.97 -4.93
CA ALA A 269 -0.39 -24.78 -5.56
C ALA A 269 0.32 -23.49 -5.11
N THR A 270 0.64 -23.38 -3.82
CA THR A 270 1.40 -22.23 -3.29
C THR A 270 2.80 -22.16 -3.89
N SER A 271 3.51 -23.28 -3.96
CA SER A 271 4.85 -23.36 -4.55
C SER A 271 4.85 -22.98 -6.03
N ILE A 272 3.83 -23.37 -6.80
CA ILE A 272 3.69 -23.00 -8.20
C ILE A 272 3.59 -21.48 -8.35
N VAL A 273 2.67 -20.83 -7.61
CA VAL A 273 2.48 -19.38 -7.68
C VAL A 273 3.73 -18.59 -7.30
N GLN A 274 4.51 -19.13 -6.37
CA GLN A 274 5.76 -18.51 -5.89
C GLN A 274 6.96 -18.75 -6.82
N SER A 275 6.84 -19.62 -7.82
CA SER A 275 7.96 -20.02 -8.70
C SER A 275 8.16 -19.14 -9.94
N PHE A 276 7.21 -18.25 -10.25
CA PHE A 276 7.28 -17.36 -11.42
C PHE A 276 6.66 -15.99 -11.08
N ARG A 277 6.93 -14.97 -11.91
CA ARG A 277 6.29 -13.64 -11.75
C ARG A 277 5.62 -13.21 -13.03
N ALA A 278 4.30 -13.04 -13.01
CA ALA A 278 3.53 -12.71 -14.22
C ALA A 278 3.86 -11.30 -14.76
N ALA A 279 4.24 -10.37 -13.87
CA ALA A 279 4.80 -9.07 -14.22
C ALA A 279 6.21 -8.96 -13.64
N PRO A 280 7.29 -8.97 -14.43
CA PRO A 280 8.64 -8.80 -13.89
C PRO A 280 8.86 -7.41 -13.25
N LEU A 281 9.55 -7.34 -12.10
CA LEU A 281 9.86 -6.07 -11.42
C LEU A 281 10.94 -5.27 -12.16
N SER A 282 10.72 -3.96 -12.32
CA SER A 282 11.79 -3.03 -12.70
C SER A 282 12.81 -2.84 -11.56
N GLU A 283 14.00 -2.34 -11.84
CA GLU A 283 14.98 -2.03 -10.78
C GLU A 283 14.45 -0.99 -9.77
N ALA A 284 13.65 -0.03 -10.25
CA ALA A 284 13.00 0.96 -9.38
C ALA A 284 11.96 0.29 -8.47
N ASP A 285 11.19 -0.67 -8.99
CA ASP A 285 10.22 -1.42 -8.17
C ASP A 285 10.92 -2.29 -7.14
N LYS A 286 12.02 -2.97 -7.51
CA LYS A 286 12.82 -3.75 -6.54
C LYS A 286 13.34 -2.86 -5.42
N ALA A 287 13.85 -1.67 -5.73
CA ALA A 287 14.30 -0.71 -4.74
C ALA A 287 13.17 -0.23 -3.83
N ARG A 288 12.04 0.17 -4.42
CA ARG A 288 10.84 0.61 -3.69
C ARG A 288 10.33 -0.46 -2.73
N ARG A 289 10.13 -1.68 -3.22
CA ARG A 289 9.66 -2.82 -2.42
C ARG A 289 10.63 -3.19 -1.31
N SER A 290 11.95 -3.06 -1.56
CA SER A 290 12.98 -3.32 -0.55
C SER A 290 12.91 -2.31 0.59
N GLY A 291 12.75 -1.03 0.25
CA GLY A 291 12.55 0.05 1.23
C GLY A 291 11.26 -0.13 2.05
N GLN A 292 10.14 -0.45 1.39
CA GLN A 292 8.86 -0.73 2.03
C GLN A 292 8.96 -1.90 3.02
N LEU A 293 9.54 -3.02 2.58
CA LEU A 293 9.74 -4.22 3.40
C LEU A 293 10.52 -3.91 4.69
N LEU A 294 11.67 -3.26 4.57
CA LEU A 294 12.50 -2.91 5.73
C LEU A 294 11.81 -1.90 6.66
N ARG A 295 11.09 -0.92 6.11
CA ARG A 295 10.33 0.07 6.88
C ARG A 295 9.21 -0.61 7.68
N TYR A 296 8.39 -1.42 7.03
CA TYR A 296 7.31 -2.14 7.70
C TYR A 296 7.82 -3.06 8.80
N LEU A 297 8.89 -3.82 8.55
CA LEU A 297 9.53 -4.66 9.58
C LEU A 297 9.95 -3.85 10.82
N SER A 298 10.45 -2.62 10.64
CA SER A 298 10.84 -1.76 11.77
C SER A 298 9.66 -1.23 12.60
N LEU A 299 8.47 -1.12 12.00
CA LEU A 299 7.26 -0.58 12.65
C LEU A 299 6.51 -1.64 13.47
N ILE A 300 6.55 -2.91 13.06
CA ILE A 300 5.89 -4.03 13.75
C ILE A 300 6.16 -4.06 15.27
N PRO A 301 7.43 -4.09 15.74
CA PRO A 301 7.69 -4.18 17.18
C PRO A 301 7.34 -2.89 17.94
N MET A 302 7.33 -1.73 17.26
CA MET A 302 6.96 -0.46 17.89
C MET A 302 5.47 -0.44 18.23
N GLU A 303 4.59 -0.75 17.26
CA GLU A 303 3.14 -0.77 17.53
C GLU A 303 2.76 -1.95 18.43
N TYR A 304 3.33 -3.13 18.19
CA TYR A 304 3.03 -4.28 19.06
C TYR A 304 3.43 -4.03 20.51
N GLY A 305 4.59 -3.40 20.75
CA GLY A 305 5.07 -3.05 22.09
C GLY A 305 4.22 -1.97 22.78
N ARG A 306 3.55 -1.08 22.03
CA ARG A 306 2.55 -0.14 22.57
C ARG A 306 1.25 -0.87 22.92
N GLY A 307 0.86 -1.85 22.11
CA GLY A 307 -0.37 -2.62 22.25
C GLY A 307 -0.35 -3.64 23.39
N VAL A 308 0.80 -4.22 23.70
CA VAL A 308 0.93 -5.34 24.64
C VAL A 308 1.89 -5.02 25.77
N LYS A 309 1.44 -5.24 27.02
CA LYS A 309 2.26 -5.05 28.21
C LYS A 309 1.91 -6.08 29.27
N ASP A 310 2.93 -6.59 29.97
CA ASP A 310 2.79 -7.57 31.06
C ASP A 310 1.94 -8.80 30.69
N GLY A 311 2.06 -9.26 29.44
CA GLY A 311 1.30 -10.40 28.91
C GLY A 311 -0.19 -10.12 28.67
N GLN A 312 -0.59 -8.85 28.58
CA GLN A 312 -1.96 -8.43 28.30
C GLN A 312 -2.02 -7.47 27.11
N VAL A 313 -3.10 -7.59 26.33
CA VAL A 313 -3.42 -6.62 25.28
C VAL A 313 -4.07 -5.40 25.93
N LEU A 314 -3.37 -4.27 25.92
CA LEU A 314 -3.86 -2.99 26.44
C LEU A 314 -4.58 -2.18 25.37
N LEU A 315 -4.07 -2.20 24.14
CA LEU A 315 -4.61 -1.45 23.01
C LEU A 315 -4.75 -2.37 21.80
N ASP A 316 -5.99 -2.79 21.51
CA ASP A 316 -6.29 -3.67 20.37
C ASP A 316 -5.90 -3.02 19.02
N LEU A 317 -6.04 -1.69 18.92
CA LEU A 317 -5.72 -0.94 17.70
C LEU A 317 -4.24 -1.06 17.31
N GLU A 318 -3.34 -0.96 18.29
CA GLU A 318 -1.89 -1.05 18.06
C GLU A 318 -1.47 -2.46 17.60
N VAL A 319 -2.13 -3.50 18.14
CA VAL A 319 -1.93 -4.89 17.67
C VAL A 319 -2.43 -5.07 16.24
N GLN A 320 -3.55 -4.44 15.89
CA GLN A 320 -4.06 -4.44 14.51
C GLN A 320 -3.14 -3.65 13.56
N GLU A 321 -2.51 -2.58 14.02
CA GLU A 321 -1.53 -1.82 13.23
C GLU A 321 -0.24 -2.62 13.00
N ALA A 322 0.24 -3.34 14.02
CA ALA A 322 1.34 -4.28 13.87
C ALA A 322 1.03 -5.39 12.83
N ILE A 323 -0.20 -5.94 12.85
CA ILE A 323 -0.66 -6.90 11.83
C ILE A 323 -0.64 -6.25 10.45
N ALA A 324 -1.19 -5.04 10.32
CA ALA A 324 -1.22 -4.34 9.04
C ALA A 324 0.18 -4.04 8.48
N PHE A 325 1.16 -3.73 9.34
CA PHE A 325 2.56 -3.59 8.92
C PHE A 325 3.16 -4.93 8.50
N LEU A 326 2.87 -6.02 9.21
CA LEU A 326 3.31 -7.35 8.80
C LEU A 326 2.72 -7.76 7.45
N ASP A 327 1.44 -7.48 7.20
CA ASP A 327 0.80 -7.75 5.91
C ASP A 327 1.50 -7.01 4.77
N GLY A 328 1.83 -5.72 4.98
CA GLY A 328 2.60 -4.92 4.03
C GLY A 328 4.01 -5.48 3.81
N ALA A 329 4.70 -5.91 4.87
CA ALA A 329 6.01 -6.55 4.79
C ALA A 329 5.94 -7.85 3.98
N ARG A 330 4.97 -8.73 4.25
CA ARG A 330 4.76 -9.98 3.51
C ARG A 330 4.46 -9.71 2.04
N ALA A 331 3.60 -8.74 1.74
CA ALA A 331 3.29 -8.36 0.35
C ALA A 331 4.54 -7.90 -0.41
N ALA A 332 5.38 -7.04 0.20
CA ALA A 332 6.62 -6.58 -0.40
C ALA A 332 7.67 -7.71 -0.52
N PHE A 333 7.75 -8.61 0.47
CA PHE A 333 8.61 -9.78 0.42
C PHE A 333 8.19 -10.75 -0.69
N ASN A 334 6.89 -11.04 -0.84
CA ASN A 334 6.38 -11.91 -1.90
C ASN A 334 6.75 -11.38 -3.29
N ASP A 335 6.67 -10.06 -3.50
CA ASP A 335 7.09 -9.41 -4.74
C ASP A 335 8.59 -9.62 -5.02
N LEU A 336 9.42 -9.56 -3.98
CA LEU A 336 10.87 -9.72 -4.04
C LEU A 336 11.34 -11.18 -3.94
N ARG A 337 10.46 -12.14 -3.64
CA ARG A 337 10.83 -13.52 -3.31
C ARG A 337 11.69 -14.15 -4.40
N LEU A 338 11.25 -14.09 -5.65
CA LEU A 338 11.99 -14.67 -6.77
C LEU A 338 13.38 -14.08 -7.00
N PRO A 339 13.55 -12.75 -7.12
CA PRO A 339 14.88 -12.19 -7.28
C PRO A 339 15.76 -12.40 -6.04
N LEU A 340 15.19 -12.49 -4.83
CA LEU A 340 15.95 -12.85 -3.62
C LEU A 340 16.38 -14.32 -3.62
N GLN A 341 15.50 -15.26 -4.03
CA GLN A 341 15.84 -16.68 -4.16
C GLN A 341 16.98 -16.93 -5.16
N GLN A 342 17.06 -16.12 -6.23
CA GLN A 342 18.16 -16.18 -7.19
C GLN A 342 19.50 -15.71 -6.60
N ILE A 343 19.46 -14.84 -5.58
CA ILE A 343 20.64 -14.35 -4.88
C ILE A 343 21.07 -15.35 -3.80
N ASP A 344 20.15 -15.67 -2.89
CA ASP A 344 20.39 -16.60 -1.79
C ASP A 344 19.09 -17.32 -1.40
N PRO A 345 18.89 -18.58 -1.83
CA PRO A 345 17.65 -19.31 -1.55
C PRO A 345 17.51 -19.69 -0.08
N GLU A 346 18.60 -19.92 0.65
CA GLU A 346 18.57 -20.32 2.06
C GLU A 346 18.17 -19.15 2.94
N GLU A 347 18.79 -17.99 2.75
CA GLU A 347 18.43 -16.78 3.50
C GLU A 347 17.03 -16.28 3.12
N THR A 348 16.62 -16.42 1.86
CA THR A 348 15.25 -16.07 1.45
C THR A 348 14.21 -16.94 2.16
N ALA A 349 14.44 -18.26 2.25
CA ALA A 349 13.57 -19.16 3.01
C ALA A 349 13.56 -18.85 4.51
N ALA A 350 14.71 -18.44 5.07
CA ALA A 350 14.80 -18.04 6.48
C ALA A 350 14.00 -16.77 6.78
N VAL A 351 14.01 -15.78 5.87
CA VAL A 351 13.18 -14.56 5.99
C VAL A 351 11.69 -14.92 5.94
N ASP A 352 11.27 -15.76 5.00
CA ASP A 352 9.87 -16.21 4.89
C ASP A 352 9.41 -16.90 6.19
N ALA A 353 10.25 -17.77 6.76
CA ALA A 353 9.97 -18.43 8.03
C ALA A 353 9.90 -17.44 9.22
N ALA A 354 10.70 -16.37 9.22
CA ALA A 354 10.62 -15.32 10.24
C ALA A 354 9.31 -14.53 10.14
N LEU A 355 8.90 -14.14 8.92
CA LEU A 355 7.62 -13.48 8.67
C LEU A 355 6.43 -14.36 9.10
N ALA A 356 6.50 -15.68 8.87
CA ALA A 356 5.47 -16.62 9.30
C ALA A 356 5.36 -16.73 10.83
N ARG A 357 6.49 -16.66 11.57
CA ARG A 357 6.47 -16.64 13.05
C ARG A 357 5.86 -15.37 13.60
N LEU A 358 6.19 -14.22 13.00
CA LEU A 358 5.56 -12.93 13.34
C LEU A 358 4.03 -13.02 13.16
N ASP A 359 3.58 -13.59 12.04
CA ASP A 359 2.15 -13.74 11.72
C ASP A 359 1.42 -14.56 12.79
N GLN A 360 1.99 -15.73 13.14
CA GLN A 360 1.43 -16.58 14.19
C GLN A 360 1.36 -15.87 15.54
N GLY A 361 2.42 -15.13 15.92
CA GLY A 361 2.48 -14.40 17.18
C GLY A 361 1.45 -13.27 17.25
N LEU A 362 1.34 -12.47 16.19
CA LEU A 362 0.41 -11.34 16.13
C LEU A 362 -1.05 -11.81 16.05
N LEU A 363 -1.37 -12.80 15.21
CA LEU A 363 -2.73 -13.33 15.09
C LEU A 363 -3.18 -14.07 16.36
N GLY A 364 -2.29 -14.82 17.00
CA GLY A 364 -2.56 -15.45 18.30
C GLY A 364 -2.90 -14.43 19.38
N THR A 365 -2.20 -13.29 19.36
CA THR A 365 -2.43 -12.20 20.30
C THR A 365 -3.75 -11.48 20.02
N SER A 366 -4.01 -11.14 18.76
CA SER A 366 -5.28 -10.52 18.32
C SER A 366 -6.50 -11.37 18.69
N LYS A 367 -6.40 -12.70 18.52
CA LYS A 367 -7.44 -13.67 18.92
C LYS A 367 -7.44 -13.98 20.42
N ARG A 368 -6.49 -13.44 21.19
CA ARG A 368 -6.27 -13.72 22.63
C ARG A 368 -6.13 -15.22 22.95
N THR A 369 -5.64 -16.02 22.00
CA THR A 369 -5.40 -17.45 22.19
C THR A 369 -4.00 -17.71 22.73
N ALA A 370 -3.02 -16.90 22.32
CA ALA A 370 -1.66 -16.91 22.83
C ALA A 370 -1.06 -15.50 22.68
N ILE A 371 -0.76 -14.83 23.80
CA ILE A 371 -0.18 -13.48 23.79
C ILE A 371 1.34 -13.59 23.72
N ALA A 372 1.93 -13.14 22.62
CA ALA A 372 3.38 -13.20 22.42
C ALA A 372 4.09 -12.10 23.24
N ASP A 373 5.29 -12.40 23.74
CA ASP A 373 6.15 -11.42 24.41
C ASP A 373 6.61 -10.35 23.40
N PRO A 374 6.44 -9.04 23.67
CA PRO A 374 6.98 -7.98 22.82
C PRO A 374 8.46 -8.14 22.47
N ALA A 375 9.27 -8.67 23.38
CA ALA A 375 10.69 -8.91 23.12
C ALA A 375 10.91 -10.02 22.06
N ALA A 376 10.04 -11.03 22.02
CA ALA A 376 10.11 -12.09 21.01
C ALA A 376 9.70 -11.57 19.62
N ILE A 377 8.63 -10.78 19.55
CA ILE A 377 8.21 -10.11 18.29
C ILE A 377 9.31 -9.19 17.77
N ALA A 378 9.95 -8.40 18.64
CA ALA A 378 11.09 -7.57 18.25
C ALA A 378 12.28 -8.40 17.75
N ALA A 379 12.59 -9.52 18.40
CA ALA A 379 13.68 -10.38 17.97
C ALA A 379 13.45 -11.00 16.58
N ASP A 380 12.23 -11.48 16.29
CA ASP A 380 11.90 -12.03 14.97
C ASP A 380 11.90 -10.94 13.87
N ALA A 381 11.40 -9.74 14.15
CA ALA A 381 11.44 -8.62 13.20
C ALA A 381 12.88 -8.16 12.90
N ASP A 382 13.72 -8.07 13.93
CA ASP A 382 15.14 -7.74 13.80
C ASP A 382 15.92 -8.82 13.05
N ASP A 383 15.62 -10.11 13.27
CA ASP A 383 16.26 -11.22 12.54
C ASP A 383 15.92 -11.13 11.05
N ALA A 384 14.63 -10.96 10.71
CA ALA A 384 14.20 -10.79 9.33
C ALA A 384 14.89 -9.59 8.66
N ALA A 385 14.93 -8.43 9.34
CA ALA A 385 15.57 -7.23 8.81
C ALA A 385 17.09 -7.40 8.63
N LYS A 386 17.79 -8.09 9.55
CA LYS A 386 19.23 -8.36 9.43
C LYS A 386 19.54 -9.28 8.25
N ARG A 387 18.78 -10.36 8.08
CA ARG A 387 18.92 -11.28 6.95
C ARG A 387 18.69 -10.58 5.62
N LEU A 388 17.63 -9.79 5.52
CA LEU A 388 17.34 -8.96 4.34
C LEU A 388 18.48 -8.00 4.03
N ASN A 389 19.00 -7.27 5.01
CA ASN A 389 20.14 -6.36 4.79
C ASN A 389 21.42 -7.09 4.35
N ALA A 390 21.56 -8.39 4.66
CA ALA A 390 22.71 -9.18 4.22
C ALA A 390 22.61 -9.58 2.73
N ILE A 391 21.39 -9.82 2.22
CA ILE A 391 21.16 -10.31 0.86
C ILE A 391 20.72 -9.22 -0.13
N LEU A 392 20.14 -8.12 0.35
CA LEU A 392 19.63 -7.05 -0.51
C LEU A 392 20.77 -6.32 -1.24
N PRO A 393 20.72 -6.23 -2.59
CA PRO A 393 21.68 -5.45 -3.35
C PRO A 393 21.70 -3.97 -2.92
N LYS A 394 22.90 -3.39 -2.80
CA LYS A 394 23.06 -1.95 -2.43
C LYS A 394 22.29 -1.00 -3.35
N ALA A 395 22.15 -1.34 -4.63
CA ALA A 395 21.39 -0.55 -5.60
C ALA A 395 19.91 -0.39 -5.19
N TRP A 396 19.32 -1.42 -4.58
CA TRP A 396 17.93 -1.40 -4.12
C TRP A 396 17.77 -0.60 -2.82
N LEU A 397 18.85 -0.43 -2.05
CA LEU A 397 18.87 0.36 -0.81
C LEU A 397 19.12 1.86 -1.04
N GLN A 398 19.89 2.24 -2.08
CA GLN A 398 20.30 3.63 -2.33
C GLN A 398 19.26 4.49 -3.06
N ALA A 399 18.37 3.89 -3.84
CA ALA A 399 17.42 4.63 -4.67
C ALA A 399 16.25 5.26 -3.89
N SER A 400 16.15 5.08 -2.56
CA SER A 400 15.04 5.58 -1.72
C SER A 400 15.14 7.07 -1.34
N GLY A 401 16.34 7.64 -1.16
CA GLY A 401 16.49 8.95 -0.50
C GLY A 401 16.05 10.20 -1.30
N ASP A 402 16.24 10.20 -2.63
CA ASP A 402 15.77 11.24 -3.56
C ASP A 402 14.38 10.90 -4.12
N SER A 403 14.08 9.60 -4.26
CA SER A 403 12.76 9.15 -4.71
C SER A 403 11.67 9.35 -3.66
N ASP A 404 11.98 9.44 -2.36
CA ASP A 404 10.97 9.68 -1.32
C ASP A 404 10.13 10.94 -1.61
N PHE A 405 10.75 12.06 -2.02
CA PHE A 405 10.00 13.28 -2.38
C PHE A 405 9.20 13.09 -3.68
N ASP A 406 9.75 12.39 -4.66
CA ASP A 406 9.07 12.11 -5.93
C ASP A 406 7.86 11.18 -5.70
N ILE A 407 7.99 10.21 -4.80
CA ILE A 407 6.93 9.30 -4.37
C ILE A 407 5.86 10.08 -3.59
N VAL A 408 6.25 10.94 -2.65
CA VAL A 408 5.31 11.84 -1.94
C VAL A 408 4.50 12.65 -2.96
N ASN A 409 5.16 13.25 -3.95
CA ASN A 409 4.49 14.02 -5.00
C ASN A 409 3.55 13.14 -5.85
N GLN A 410 3.99 11.95 -6.27
CA GLN A 410 3.16 11.02 -7.02
C GLN A 410 1.90 10.59 -6.24
N LEU A 411 2.03 10.30 -4.94
CA LEU A 411 0.91 9.94 -4.09
C LEU A 411 -0.05 11.11 -3.88
N LEU A 412 0.46 12.34 -3.77
CA LEU A 412 -0.35 13.54 -3.69
C LEU A 412 -1.05 13.88 -5.02
N ASP A 413 -0.48 13.52 -6.16
CA ASP A 413 -1.15 13.64 -7.46
C ASP A 413 -2.29 12.63 -7.60
N GLN A 414 -2.08 11.40 -7.11
CA GLN A 414 -3.12 10.38 -6.99
C GLN A 414 -4.26 10.82 -6.05
N MET A 415 -3.94 11.48 -4.92
CA MET A 415 -4.93 12.07 -4.02
C MET A 415 -5.87 13.03 -4.77
N VAL A 416 -5.30 13.95 -5.54
CA VAL A 416 -6.07 14.92 -6.33
C VAL A 416 -6.92 14.23 -7.39
N ALA A 417 -6.39 13.21 -8.05
CA ALA A 417 -7.11 12.44 -9.07
C ALA A 417 -8.31 11.67 -8.46
N ALA A 418 -8.12 11.00 -7.32
CA ALA A 418 -9.17 10.28 -6.61
C ALA A 418 -10.27 11.22 -6.10
N ALA A 419 -9.90 12.36 -5.51
CA ALA A 419 -10.87 13.37 -5.09
C ALA A 419 -11.68 13.92 -6.29
N ALA A 420 -11.04 14.07 -7.46
CA ALA A 420 -11.71 14.49 -8.68
C ALA A 420 -12.68 13.43 -9.25
N ALA A 421 -12.45 12.15 -8.95
CA ALA A 421 -13.34 11.04 -9.28
C ALA A 421 -14.46 10.83 -8.23
N GLY A 422 -14.47 11.58 -7.13
CA GLY A 422 -15.41 11.41 -6.01
C GLY A 422 -15.01 10.31 -5.01
N GLU A 423 -13.80 9.75 -5.14
CA GLU A 423 -13.29 8.63 -4.35
C GLU A 423 -12.53 9.14 -3.10
N TYR A 424 -13.22 9.88 -2.22
CA TYR A 424 -12.58 10.58 -1.09
C TYR A 424 -11.85 9.66 -0.09
N GLN A 425 -12.30 8.42 0.07
CA GLN A 425 -11.61 7.44 0.91
C GLN A 425 -10.23 7.07 0.33
N GLN A 426 -10.13 6.94 -1.00
CA GLN A 426 -8.85 6.70 -1.68
C GLN A 426 -7.96 7.94 -1.64
N ALA A 427 -8.55 9.15 -1.75
CA ALA A 427 -7.83 10.40 -1.59
C ALA A 427 -7.26 10.58 -0.18
N GLU A 428 -8.00 10.23 0.87
CA GLU A 428 -7.48 10.33 2.25
C GLU A 428 -6.35 9.33 2.51
N SER A 429 -6.48 8.09 2.02
CA SER A 429 -5.36 7.14 2.02
C SER A 429 -4.13 7.68 1.26
N ALA A 430 -4.37 8.47 0.19
CA ALA A 430 -3.37 9.19 -0.58
C ALA A 430 -2.55 10.20 0.17
N ARG A 431 -3.24 11.02 0.94
CA ARG A 431 -2.61 11.97 1.83
C ARG A 431 -1.82 11.27 2.95
N ILE A 432 -2.37 10.22 3.56
CA ILE A 432 -1.75 9.52 4.69
C ILE A 432 -0.45 8.81 4.28
N GLU A 433 -0.42 8.09 3.16
CA GLU A 433 0.82 7.40 2.73
C GLU A 433 1.89 8.40 2.31
N ALA A 434 1.50 9.48 1.63
CA ALA A 434 2.41 10.58 1.32
C ALA A 434 3.00 11.17 2.63
N TYR A 435 2.18 11.37 3.66
CA TYR A 435 2.67 11.81 4.96
C TYR A 435 3.57 10.76 5.63
N ALA A 436 3.18 9.49 5.63
CA ALA A 436 3.97 8.42 6.25
C ALA A 436 5.36 8.31 5.61
N ILE A 437 5.45 8.38 4.28
CA ILE A 437 6.74 8.37 3.56
C ILE A 437 7.56 9.59 3.91
N PHE A 438 6.93 10.77 3.96
CA PHE A 438 7.56 12.01 4.40
C PHE A 438 8.10 11.90 5.83
N GLU A 439 7.27 11.50 6.79
CA GLU A 439 7.59 11.39 8.22
C GLU A 439 8.77 10.45 8.47
N THR A 440 8.71 9.28 7.85
CA THR A 440 9.68 8.22 8.11
C THR A 440 10.97 8.35 7.28
N GLY A 441 11.08 9.34 6.39
CA GLY A 441 12.25 9.56 5.53
C GLY A 441 12.71 11.03 5.52
N PRO A 442 12.16 11.88 4.64
CA PRO A 442 12.44 13.31 4.59
C PRO A 442 12.36 14.06 5.93
N GLU A 443 11.32 13.85 6.73
CA GLU A 443 11.05 14.64 7.94
C GLU A 443 12.13 14.46 9.00
N LYS A 444 12.53 13.23 9.31
CA LYS A 444 13.63 12.96 10.26
C LYS A 444 14.92 13.68 9.86
N ARG A 445 15.19 13.75 8.55
CA ARG A 445 16.34 14.50 8.02
C ARG A 445 16.12 16.01 8.17
N LEU A 446 14.93 16.50 7.87
CA LEU A 446 14.58 17.92 8.02
C LEU A 446 14.65 18.38 9.47
N LEU A 447 14.18 17.59 10.44
CA LEU A 447 14.27 17.90 11.86
C LEU A 447 15.73 18.09 12.33
N ALA A 448 16.71 17.44 11.69
CA ALA A 448 18.12 17.62 12.02
C ALA A 448 18.75 18.91 11.45
N PHE A 449 18.21 19.46 10.35
CA PHE A 449 18.85 20.57 9.61
C PHE A 449 17.97 21.83 9.47
N THR A 450 16.66 21.66 9.33
CA THR A 450 15.65 22.73 9.20
C THR A 450 14.30 22.31 9.81
N PRO A 451 14.17 22.30 11.15
CA PRO A 451 12.94 21.93 11.84
C PRO A 451 11.71 22.75 11.39
N ASP A 452 11.92 24.03 11.08
CA ASP A 452 10.86 24.92 10.59
C ASP A 452 10.26 24.47 9.25
N ALA A 453 11.04 23.82 8.38
CA ALA A 453 10.55 23.29 7.11
C ALA A 453 9.72 22.02 7.32
N ALA A 454 10.14 21.13 8.23
CA ALA A 454 9.37 19.94 8.62
C ALA A 454 7.97 20.33 9.12
N LEU A 455 7.92 21.24 10.10
CA LEU A 455 6.66 21.74 10.68
C LEU A 455 5.70 22.37 9.67
N LYS A 456 6.21 23.08 8.66
CA LYS A 456 5.38 23.69 7.62
C LYS A 456 4.75 22.65 6.70
N VAL A 457 5.52 21.63 6.30
CA VAL A 457 5.04 20.53 5.47
C VAL A 457 4.00 19.72 6.24
N GLU A 458 4.30 19.34 7.48
CA GLU A 458 3.40 18.61 8.39
C GLU A 458 2.05 19.34 8.53
N ARG A 459 2.06 20.65 8.82
CA ARG A 459 0.82 21.42 8.95
C ARG A 459 -0.07 21.35 7.71
N LEU A 460 0.51 21.47 6.52
CA LEU A 460 -0.25 21.42 5.27
C LEU A 460 -0.78 20.02 4.94
N PHE A 461 -0.15 18.95 5.44
CA PHE A 461 -0.72 17.61 5.42
C PHE A 461 -1.96 17.48 6.32
N TRP A 462 -2.02 18.20 7.43
CA TRP A 462 -3.07 18.07 8.45
C TRP A 462 -4.09 19.23 8.41
N GLU A 463 -4.05 20.12 9.40
CA GLU A 463 -5.04 21.18 9.64
C GLU A 463 -4.80 22.45 8.80
N GLY A 464 -3.58 22.66 8.33
CA GLY A 464 -3.13 23.86 7.62
C GLY A 464 -2.33 24.82 8.48
N ASP A 465 -1.96 25.97 7.90
CA ASP A 465 -1.09 26.98 8.53
C ASP A 465 -1.84 28.24 9.01
N GLY A 466 -3.17 28.18 9.03
CA GLY A 466 -4.06 29.30 9.35
C GLY A 466 -4.37 30.22 8.16
N THR A 467 -3.61 30.17 7.07
CA THR A 467 -3.90 30.88 5.81
C THR A 467 -4.35 29.94 4.70
N THR A 468 -3.72 28.78 4.61
CA THR A 468 -4.05 27.71 3.69
C THR A 468 -4.62 26.54 4.49
N PRO A 469 -5.87 26.10 4.23
CA PRO A 469 -6.41 24.90 4.87
C PRO A 469 -5.56 23.68 4.51
N GLY A 470 -5.34 22.77 5.45
CA GLY A 470 -4.58 21.54 5.19
C GLY A 470 -5.39 20.48 4.46
N LEU A 471 -4.67 19.51 3.87
CA LEU A 471 -5.26 18.49 3.00
C LEU A 471 -6.23 17.56 3.76
N TYR A 472 -5.90 17.15 4.99
CA TYR A 472 -6.78 16.31 5.80
C TYR A 472 -8.15 16.95 5.98
N ARG A 473 -8.16 18.23 6.37
CA ARG A 473 -9.39 18.99 6.59
C ARG A 473 -10.23 19.09 5.32
N LEU A 474 -9.60 19.42 4.18
CA LEU A 474 -10.30 19.57 2.91
C LEU A 474 -10.90 18.25 2.41
N LEU A 475 -10.23 17.13 2.63
CA LEU A 475 -10.75 15.81 2.28
C LEU A 475 -11.88 15.37 3.21
N ALA A 476 -11.75 15.61 4.51
CA ALA A 476 -12.80 15.31 5.49
C ALA A 476 -14.09 16.11 5.23
N GLU A 477 -13.96 17.37 4.82
CA GLU A 477 -15.07 18.25 4.46
C GLU A 477 -15.62 17.99 3.03
N GLN A 478 -15.01 17.07 2.26
CA GLN A 478 -15.30 16.85 0.83
C GLN A 478 -15.35 18.16 0.04
N ALA A 479 -14.35 19.01 0.28
CA ALA A 479 -14.25 20.32 -0.34
C ALA A 479 -14.09 20.23 -1.86
N SER A 480 -14.25 21.36 -2.54
CA SER A 480 -14.15 21.38 -4.00
C SER A 480 -12.75 20.95 -4.47
N VAL A 481 -12.67 20.22 -5.59
CA VAL A 481 -11.38 19.79 -6.20
C VAL A 481 -10.47 20.99 -6.47
N LYS A 482 -11.03 22.17 -6.71
CA LYS A 482 -10.28 23.42 -6.88
C LYS A 482 -9.53 23.80 -5.59
N ASP A 483 -10.17 23.70 -4.43
CA ASP A 483 -9.57 24.06 -3.14
C ASP A 483 -8.53 23.03 -2.72
N ILE A 484 -8.79 21.74 -2.95
CA ILE A 484 -7.82 20.65 -2.75
C ILE A 484 -6.56 20.89 -3.60
N ARG A 485 -6.71 21.27 -4.88
CA ARG A 485 -5.57 21.61 -5.75
C ARG A 485 -4.81 22.84 -5.28
N ALA A 486 -5.49 23.84 -4.72
CA ALA A 486 -4.83 25.03 -4.18
C ALA A 486 -3.97 24.70 -2.96
N SER A 487 -4.49 23.89 -2.03
CA SER A 487 -3.70 23.40 -0.88
C SER A 487 -2.55 22.49 -1.32
N ARG A 488 -2.77 21.62 -2.31
CA ARG A 488 -1.73 20.76 -2.92
C ARG A 488 -0.55 21.59 -3.46
N ALA A 489 -0.85 22.69 -4.16
CA ALA A 489 0.19 23.57 -4.72
C ALA A 489 0.98 24.33 -3.63
N ALA A 490 0.32 24.69 -2.52
CA ALA A 490 1.03 25.26 -1.37
C ALA A 490 1.98 24.23 -0.73
N LEU A 491 1.53 22.98 -0.61
CA LEU A 491 2.35 21.87 -0.11
C LEU A 491 3.53 21.56 -1.05
N ASP A 492 3.32 21.56 -2.37
CA ASP A 492 4.41 21.43 -3.37
C ASP A 492 5.54 22.40 -3.10
N SER A 493 5.20 23.69 -2.94
CA SER A 493 6.20 24.72 -2.69
C SER A 493 7.00 24.47 -1.41
N GLN A 494 6.34 23.99 -0.34
CA GLN A 494 7.06 23.65 0.90
C GLN A 494 7.93 22.40 0.76
N LEU A 495 7.45 21.38 0.03
CA LEU A 495 8.22 20.17 -0.26
C LEU A 495 9.46 20.46 -1.10
N GLU A 496 9.37 21.32 -2.11
CA GLU A 496 10.51 21.78 -2.91
C GLU A 496 11.54 22.53 -2.07
N ILE A 497 11.09 23.44 -1.21
CA ILE A 497 11.97 24.18 -0.27
C ILE A 497 12.67 23.20 0.68
N ALA A 498 11.92 22.24 1.23
CA ALA A 498 12.44 21.21 2.13
C ALA A 498 13.49 20.33 1.41
N GLN A 499 13.20 19.87 0.20
CA GLN A 499 14.13 19.08 -0.59
C GLN A 499 15.41 19.86 -0.94
N ALA A 500 15.28 21.13 -1.32
CA ALA A 500 16.42 22.01 -1.59
C ALA A 500 17.28 22.25 -0.34
N ALA A 501 16.66 22.42 0.83
CA ALA A 501 17.37 22.57 2.10
C ALA A 501 18.19 21.33 2.46
N LEU A 502 17.64 20.13 2.25
CA LEU A 502 18.38 18.88 2.45
C LEU A 502 19.56 18.73 1.47
N LYS A 503 19.41 19.14 0.20
CA LYS A 503 20.49 19.16 -0.79
C LYS A 503 21.60 20.16 -0.44
N ALA A 504 21.25 21.31 0.13
CA ALA A 504 22.22 22.30 0.60
C ALA A 504 22.97 21.85 1.87
N GLY A 505 22.26 21.20 2.82
CA GLY A 505 22.83 20.67 4.06
C GLY A 505 23.72 19.43 3.87
N THR A 506 23.53 18.69 2.77
CA THR A 506 24.34 17.50 2.43
C THR A 506 25.58 17.82 1.59
N ALA A 507 25.79 19.07 1.17
CA ALA A 507 26.97 19.46 0.41
C ALA A 507 28.24 19.32 1.29
N PRO A 508 29.12 18.34 1.05
CA PRO A 508 30.30 18.11 1.90
C PRO A 508 31.18 19.35 1.99
N GLN A 509 31.21 20.13 0.91
CA GLN A 509 31.94 21.40 0.84
C GLN A 509 31.42 22.46 1.81
N ALA A 510 30.11 22.55 2.07
CA ALA A 510 29.55 23.55 2.98
C ALA A 510 29.85 23.21 4.45
N ILE A 511 29.73 21.93 4.82
CA ILE A 511 30.11 21.44 6.15
C ILE A 511 31.61 21.63 6.38
N ILE A 512 32.45 21.23 5.41
CA ILE A 512 33.91 21.42 5.48
C ILE A 512 34.25 22.91 5.59
N PHE A 513 33.60 23.78 4.81
CA PHE A 513 33.89 25.22 4.83
C PHE A 513 33.43 25.91 6.11
N ASN A 514 32.25 25.57 6.64
CA ASN A 514 31.76 26.11 7.91
C ASN A 514 32.60 25.61 9.09
N ALA A 515 32.92 24.31 9.13
CA ALA A 515 33.82 23.76 10.13
C ALA A 515 35.22 24.39 10.04
N ALA A 516 35.76 24.56 8.82
CA ALA A 516 37.03 25.23 8.61
C ALA A 516 37.00 26.68 9.09
N THR A 517 35.91 27.42 8.86
CA THR A 517 35.78 28.83 9.29
C THR A 517 35.79 28.96 10.81
N ILE A 518 35.06 28.09 11.52
CA ILE A 518 35.05 28.03 12.99
C ILE A 518 36.45 27.62 13.51
N VAL A 519 37.05 26.56 12.96
CA VAL A 519 38.41 26.16 13.39
C VAL A 519 39.42 27.28 13.13
N PHE A 520 39.28 28.04 12.05
CA PHE A 520 40.21 29.11 11.72
C PHE A 520 40.07 30.33 12.63
N ARG A 521 38.84 30.76 12.92
CA ARG A 521 38.57 31.91 13.80
C ARG A 521 38.97 31.59 15.24
N GLU A 522 38.48 30.49 15.79
CA GLU A 522 38.74 30.09 17.17
C GLU A 522 40.19 29.61 17.34
N GLY A 523 40.76 28.96 16.32
CA GLY A 523 42.17 28.57 16.28
C GLY A 523 43.13 29.77 16.23
N LEU A 524 42.80 30.83 15.48
CA LEU A 524 43.59 32.07 15.47
C LEU A 524 43.56 32.78 16.82
N GLU A 525 42.39 32.88 17.46
CA GLU A 525 42.26 33.47 18.79
C GLU A 525 43.07 32.67 19.83
N ALA A 526 43.02 31.34 19.78
CA ALA A 526 43.81 30.48 20.67
C ALA A 526 45.32 30.63 20.45
N ILE A 527 45.77 30.72 19.19
CA ILE A 527 47.18 30.98 18.86
C ILE A 527 47.61 32.36 19.34
N LEU A 528 46.77 33.39 19.20
CA LEU A 528 47.06 34.74 19.70
C LEU A 528 47.16 34.78 21.22
N ILE A 529 46.28 34.09 21.94
CA ILE A 529 46.35 33.95 23.40
C ILE A 529 47.65 33.24 23.79
N LEU A 530 47.96 32.11 23.16
CA LEU A 530 49.19 31.36 23.43
C LEU A 530 50.44 32.17 23.09
N ALA A 531 50.46 32.91 21.98
CA ALA A 531 51.56 33.77 21.59
C ALA A 531 51.76 34.90 22.60
N SER A 532 50.68 35.53 23.07
CA SER A 532 50.70 36.58 24.10
C SER A 532 51.23 36.05 25.43
N LEU A 533 50.78 34.87 25.85
CA LEU A 533 51.26 34.20 27.06
C LEU A 533 52.74 33.81 26.93
N LEU A 534 53.16 33.26 25.80
CA LEU A 534 54.53 32.85 25.55
C LEU A 534 55.50 34.04 25.44
N ALA A 535 55.05 35.17 24.89
CA ALA A 535 55.82 36.42 24.81
C ALA A 535 56.09 37.01 26.21
N SER A 536 55.12 36.88 27.13
CA SER A 536 55.27 37.28 28.54
C SER A 536 56.24 36.39 29.34
N MET A 537 56.59 35.21 28.81
CA MET A 537 57.44 34.20 29.49
C MET A 537 58.93 34.26 29.10
N ILE A 538 59.52 35.46 29.02
CA ILE A 538 60.96 35.66 28.79
C ILE A 538 61.67 35.96 30.14
N GLY A 539 62.93 35.56 30.29
CA GLY A 539 63.71 35.80 31.52
C GLY A 539 63.32 34.86 32.67
N VAL A 540 63.09 35.40 33.86
CA VAL A 540 62.82 34.65 35.12
C VAL A 540 61.57 33.75 35.01
N ASN A 541 60.60 34.11 34.16
CA ASN A 541 59.35 33.38 33.96
C ASN A 541 59.43 32.23 32.94
N ARG A 542 60.63 31.92 32.41
CA ARG A 542 60.82 30.86 31.39
C ARG A 542 60.42 29.46 31.89
N GLN A 543 60.44 29.24 33.20
CA GLN A 543 60.05 27.97 33.83
C GLN A 543 58.58 27.57 33.56
N PHE A 544 57.70 28.54 33.27
CA PHE A 544 56.27 28.27 33.03
C PHE A 544 55.93 27.80 31.61
N LYS A 545 56.90 27.75 30.68
CA LYS A 545 56.67 27.26 29.31
C LYS A 545 56.33 25.77 29.23
N ARG A 546 56.98 24.95 30.07
CA ARG A 546 56.74 23.50 30.13
C ARG A 546 55.35 23.13 30.64
N PRO A 547 54.86 23.67 31.78
CA PRO A 547 53.51 23.37 32.24
C PRO A 547 52.43 23.90 31.27
N LEU A 548 52.67 25.04 30.59
CA LEU A 548 51.74 25.53 29.57
C LEU A 548 51.63 24.56 28.38
N ALA A 549 52.77 24.04 27.89
CA ALA A 549 52.78 23.05 26.80
C ALA A 549 52.10 21.72 27.21
N LEU A 550 52.34 21.26 28.45
CA LEU A 550 51.67 20.08 29.00
C LEU A 550 50.16 20.29 29.14
N GLY A 551 49.73 21.49 29.57
CA GLY A 551 48.32 21.85 29.65
C GLY A 551 47.64 21.86 28.28
N ALA A 552 48.29 22.44 27.26
CA ALA A 552 47.77 22.44 25.88
C ALA A 552 47.66 21.02 25.31
N LEU A 553 48.67 20.16 25.54
CA LEU A 553 48.63 18.76 25.10
C LEU A 553 47.57 17.96 25.87
N GLY A 554 47.44 18.19 27.17
CA GLY A 554 46.37 17.61 27.99
C GLY A 554 44.98 17.99 27.50
N ALA A 555 44.76 19.26 27.16
CA ALA A 555 43.50 19.72 26.59
C ALA A 555 43.15 18.99 25.28
N LEU A 556 44.14 18.81 24.38
CA LEU A 556 43.95 18.08 23.13
C LEU A 556 43.51 16.63 23.37
N VAL A 557 44.16 15.93 24.32
CA VAL A 557 43.81 14.55 24.68
C VAL A 557 42.40 14.47 25.25
N VAL A 558 42.04 15.39 26.15
CA VAL A 558 40.69 15.45 26.73
C VAL A 558 39.63 15.71 25.66
N THR A 559 39.89 16.63 24.72
CA THR A 559 38.98 16.88 23.59
C THR A 559 38.80 15.64 22.72
N ALA A 560 39.87 14.89 22.43
CA ALA A 560 39.79 13.66 21.64
C ALA A 560 38.98 12.57 22.37
N ILE A 561 39.19 12.40 23.69
CA ILE A 561 38.42 11.47 24.51
C ILE A 561 36.94 11.89 24.52
N LEU A 562 36.65 13.17 24.74
CA LEU A 562 35.28 13.68 24.76
C LEU A 562 34.58 13.45 23.41
N PHE A 563 35.28 13.69 22.30
CA PHE A 563 34.76 13.42 20.96
C PHE A 563 34.34 11.95 20.80
N VAL A 564 35.22 11.01 21.18
CA VAL A 564 34.90 9.57 21.11
C VAL A 564 33.71 9.22 22.01
N LEU A 565 33.66 9.76 23.23
CA LEU A 565 32.56 9.52 24.16
C LEU A 565 31.22 10.05 23.63
N VAL A 566 31.20 11.29 23.12
CA VAL A 566 30.00 11.92 22.58
C VAL A 566 29.54 11.20 21.31
N GLN A 567 30.46 10.85 20.41
CA GLN A 567 30.12 10.11 19.20
C GLN A 567 29.49 8.75 19.51
N ASN A 568 30.08 8.00 20.45
CA ASN A 568 29.54 6.72 20.87
C ASN A 568 28.19 6.86 21.60
N ALA A 569 28.04 7.89 22.43
CA ALA A 569 26.78 8.19 23.10
C ALA A 569 25.67 8.50 22.09
N LEU A 570 25.91 9.42 21.15
CA LEU A 570 24.94 9.81 20.12
C LEU A 570 24.49 8.62 19.25
N LEU A 571 25.42 7.73 18.89
CA LEU A 571 25.09 6.51 18.12
C LEU A 571 24.29 5.49 18.93
N SER A 572 24.47 5.44 20.25
CA SER A 572 23.73 4.53 21.13
C SER A 572 22.31 5.00 21.48
N PHE A 573 22.02 6.29 21.28
CA PHE A 573 20.78 6.92 21.76
C PHE A 573 19.67 7.05 20.71
N GLY A 574 19.85 6.51 19.50
CA GLY A 574 18.83 6.53 18.44
C GLY A 574 17.47 5.97 18.86
N GLN A 575 17.41 5.08 19.87
CA GLN A 575 16.16 4.50 20.37
C GLN A 575 15.43 5.33 21.45
N TYR A 576 16.04 6.40 21.99
CA TYR A 576 15.50 7.18 23.12
C TYR A 576 15.34 8.68 22.81
N SER A 577 15.23 9.04 21.52
CA SER A 577 15.20 10.43 21.03
C SER A 577 14.25 11.33 21.84
N GLU A 578 13.01 10.90 22.06
CA GLU A 578 11.99 11.67 22.79
C GLU A 578 12.34 11.88 24.28
N GLN A 579 12.93 10.88 24.93
CA GLN A 579 13.28 10.96 26.36
C GLN A 579 14.49 11.88 26.57
N ILE A 580 15.43 11.88 25.63
CA ILE A 580 16.63 12.73 25.69
C ILE A 580 16.25 14.17 25.40
N GLU A 581 15.36 14.42 24.44
CA GLU A 581 14.84 15.77 24.17
C GLU A 581 14.14 16.37 25.40
N ALA A 582 13.33 15.58 26.11
CA ALA A 582 12.68 16.02 27.34
C ALA A 582 13.70 16.37 28.44
N VAL A 583 14.72 15.54 28.65
CA VAL A 583 15.77 15.78 29.67
C VAL A 583 16.65 16.98 29.30
N VAL A 584 17.06 17.08 28.03
CA VAL A 584 17.88 18.19 27.53
C VAL A 584 17.11 19.50 27.58
N SER A 585 15.81 19.51 27.28
CA SER A 585 14.96 20.70 27.39
C SER A 585 14.82 21.18 28.83
N ILE A 586 14.65 20.27 29.79
CA ILE A 586 14.62 20.62 31.23
C ILE A 586 15.97 21.19 31.67
N LEU A 587 17.08 20.59 31.24
CA LEU A 587 18.44 21.08 31.51
C LEU A 587 18.67 22.47 30.90
N ALA A 588 18.22 22.68 29.66
CA ALA A 588 18.31 23.96 28.98
C ALA A 588 17.53 25.06 29.71
N ILE A 589 16.30 24.77 30.15
CA ILE A 589 15.51 25.68 31.00
C ILE A 589 16.26 25.98 32.31
N GLY A 590 16.84 24.95 32.94
CA GLY A 590 17.63 25.11 34.17
C GLY A 590 18.85 26.01 33.99
N VAL A 591 19.59 25.86 32.88
CA VAL A 591 20.75 26.71 32.56
C VAL A 591 20.31 28.14 32.25
N LEU A 592 19.21 28.32 31.53
CA LEU A 592 18.66 29.63 31.18
C LEU A 592 18.08 30.38 32.39
N LEU A 593 17.73 29.67 33.47
CA LEU A 593 17.36 30.27 34.75
C LEU A 593 18.57 30.62 35.63
N ILE A 594 19.75 30.06 35.34
CA ILE A 594 21.01 30.31 36.07
C ILE A 594 21.79 31.47 35.45
N VAL A 595 21.70 31.67 34.14
CA VAL A 595 22.24 32.82 33.39
C VAL A 595 21.26 33.98 33.45
#